data_AF-A0A925H0F7-F1
#
_entry.id   AF-A0A925H0F7-F1
#
_cell.length_a   1.000
_cell.length_b   1.000
_cell.length_c   1.000
_cell.angle_alpha   90.00
_cell.angle_beta   90.00
_cell.angle_gamma   90.00
#
_symmetry.space_group_name_H-M   'P 1'
#
loop_
_entity.id
_entity.type
_entity.pdbx_description
1 polymer ?
#
loop_
_entity_poly.entity_id
_entity_poly.type
_entity_poly.pdbx_seq_one_letter_code
_entity_poly.pdbx_strand_id
1 'polypeptide(L)'
;MAPLTGVMLRPLTSRDAEPITCLLENDQEGISWTARIPWPFTRKDAEEWLAKVLADQNTFAILIGQSEFAGCIGARVTVPDELIEVGYWVGVPFRKQGVATQALGL
;
A
#
# COMPACT_ATOMS: atom_id res chain seq x y z
N MET A 1 13.82 20.58 2.53
CA MET A 1 13.17 19.44 1.85
C MET A 1 12.35 20.00 0.71
N ALA A 2 12.65 19.63 -0.53
CA ALA A 2 11.74 19.94 -1.64
C ALA A 2 10.44 19.14 -1.43
N PRO A 3 9.26 19.71 -1.72
CA PRO A 3 8.03 18.93 -1.70
C PRO A 3 8.15 17.78 -2.72
N LEU A 4 7.73 16.59 -2.33
CA LEU A 4 7.48 15.52 -3.30
C LEU A 4 6.47 16.04 -4.31
N THR A 5 6.90 16.31 -5.53
CA THR A 5 5.98 16.60 -6.64
C THR A 5 5.42 15.27 -7.15
N GLY A 6 4.13 15.03 -6.88
CA GLY A 6 3.32 14.02 -7.58
C GLY A 6 3.14 12.69 -6.84
N VAL A 7 2.41 12.70 -5.74
CA VAL A 7 1.72 11.48 -5.27
C VAL A 7 0.45 11.30 -6.08
N MET A 8 0.27 10.12 -6.68
CA MET A 8 -0.94 9.76 -7.44
C MET A 8 -1.49 8.44 -6.92
N LEU A 9 -2.81 8.31 -6.96
CA LEU A 9 -3.50 7.04 -6.69
C LEU A 9 -4.02 6.45 -7.98
N ARG A 10 -3.88 5.13 -8.13
CA ARG A 10 -4.54 4.38 -9.20
C ARG A 10 -5.09 3.05 -8.69
N PRO A 11 -6.08 2.46 -9.38
CA PRO A 11 -6.47 1.08 -9.11
C PRO A 11 -5.27 0.13 -9.16
N LEU A 12 -5.27 -0.84 -8.26
CA LEU A 12 -4.33 -1.95 -8.32
C LEU A 12 -4.58 -2.81 -9.55
N THR A 13 -3.55 -3.54 -9.98
CA THR A 13 -3.58 -4.53 -11.04
C THR A 13 -2.83 -5.77 -10.60
N SER A 14 -3.02 -6.90 -11.28
CA SER A 14 -2.25 -8.12 -11.02
C SER A 14 -0.74 -7.93 -11.22
N ARG A 15 -0.31 -6.94 -12.01
CA ARG A 15 1.11 -6.62 -12.24
C ARG A 15 1.78 -5.99 -11.01
N ASP A 16 0.99 -5.53 -10.03
CA ASP A 16 1.54 -4.95 -8.80
C ASP A 16 2.12 -6.00 -7.85
N ALA A 17 1.96 -7.30 -8.13
CA ALA A 17 2.52 -8.37 -7.32
C ALA A 17 4.06 -8.23 -7.17
N GLU A 18 4.75 -7.91 -8.27
CA GLU A 18 6.19 -7.73 -8.28
C GLU A 18 6.67 -6.56 -7.41
N PRO A 19 6.23 -5.30 -7.63
CA PRO A 19 6.67 -4.18 -6.78
C PRO A 19 6.24 -4.32 -5.31
N ILE A 20 5.09 -4.93 -5.02
CA ILE A 20 4.67 -5.24 -3.64
C ILE A 20 5.68 -6.20 -2.99
N THR A 21 6.05 -7.27 -3.70
CA THR A 21 7.02 -8.26 -3.20
C THR A 21 8.36 -7.61 -2.94
N CYS A 22 8.91 -6.87 -3.91
CA CYS A 22 10.22 -6.22 -3.77
C CYS A 22 10.30 -5.26 -2.58
N LEU A 23 9.21 -4.57 -2.25
CA LEU A 23 9.19 -3.64 -1.13
C LEU A 23 9.00 -4.32 0.23
N LEU A 24 8.37 -5.49 0.27
CA LEU A 24 8.03 -6.21 1.52
C LEU A 24 9.00 -7.34 1.87
N GLU A 25 9.65 -7.96 0.89
CA GLU A 25 10.52 -9.14 1.10
C GLU A 25 11.67 -8.90 2.09
N ASN A 26 12.10 -7.63 2.26
CA ASN A 26 13.15 -7.22 3.18
C ASN A 26 12.67 -6.27 4.29
N ASP A 27 11.36 -6.08 4.46
CA ASP A 27 10.76 -5.11 5.39
C ASP A 27 10.09 -5.79 6.59
N GLN A 28 10.88 -6.56 7.35
CA GLN A 28 10.38 -7.27 8.52
C GLN A 28 9.76 -6.33 9.57
N GLU A 29 10.33 -5.13 9.74
CA GLU A 29 9.80 -4.11 10.64
C GLU A 29 8.41 -3.63 10.20
N GLY A 30 8.25 -3.23 8.93
CA GLY A 30 6.96 -2.79 8.41
C GLY A 30 5.90 -3.89 8.44
N ILE A 31 6.29 -5.12 8.13
CA ILE A 31 5.42 -6.30 8.23
C ILE A 31 4.92 -6.50 9.66
N SER A 32 5.79 -6.31 10.67
CA SER A 32 5.41 -6.46 12.08
C SER A 32 4.32 -5.49 12.55
N TRP A 33 4.14 -4.36 11.87
CA TRP A 33 3.08 -3.39 12.16
C TRP A 33 1.74 -3.77 11.53
N THR A 34 1.75 -4.75 10.63
CA THR A 34 0.57 -5.19 9.90
C THR A 34 0.15 -6.56 10.40
N ALA A 35 -1.06 -6.65 10.97
CA ALA A 35 -1.54 -7.90 11.56
C ALA A 35 -1.76 -9.07 10.57
N ARG A 36 -1.59 -8.83 9.26
CA ARG A 36 -2.03 -9.73 8.19
C ARG A 36 -0.97 -10.05 7.13
N ILE A 37 0.20 -9.40 7.15
CA ILE A 37 1.26 -9.69 6.18
C ILE A 37 2.17 -10.78 6.77
N PRO A 38 2.38 -11.91 6.08
CA PRO A 38 3.24 -12.98 6.58
C PRO A 38 4.73 -12.62 6.48
N TRP A 39 5.55 -13.30 7.27
CA TRP A 39 7.01 -13.28 7.14
C TRP A 39 7.56 -14.73 7.05
N PRO A 40 8.46 -15.04 6.10
CA PRO A 40 8.91 -14.18 4.99
C PRO A 40 7.77 -13.89 4.00
N PHE A 41 7.76 -12.69 3.42
CA PHE A 41 6.77 -12.32 2.41
C PHE A 41 7.22 -12.76 1.02
N THR A 42 6.35 -13.47 0.30
CA THR A 42 6.64 -14.02 -1.03
C THR A 42 5.76 -13.41 -2.11
N ARG A 43 6.16 -13.59 -3.37
CA ARG A 43 5.34 -13.21 -4.52
C ARG A 43 3.96 -13.87 -4.52
N LYS A 44 3.87 -15.11 -4.05
CA LYS A 44 2.60 -15.82 -3.95
C LYS A 44 1.67 -15.12 -2.94
N ASP A 45 2.21 -14.64 -1.82
CA ASP A 45 1.42 -13.88 -0.84
C ASP A 45 0.89 -12.57 -1.45
N ALA A 46 1.69 -11.89 -2.27
CA ALA A 46 1.26 -10.69 -2.99
C ALA A 46 0.14 -10.99 -4.00
N GLU A 47 0.27 -12.07 -4.78
CA GLU A 47 -0.74 -12.51 -5.74
C GLU A 47 -2.07 -12.89 -5.07
N GLU A 48 -2.00 -13.65 -3.97
CA GLU A 48 -3.18 -14.03 -3.17
C GLU A 48 -3.86 -12.83 -2.51
N TRP A 49 -3.08 -11.85 -2.04
CA TRP A 49 -3.61 -10.61 -1.50
C TRP A 49 -4.29 -9.77 -2.59
N LEU A 50 -3.64 -9.60 -3.75
CA LEU A 50 -4.19 -8.89 -4.91
C LEU A 50 -5.51 -9.49 -5.38
N ALA A 51 -5.62 -10.83 -5.45
CA ALA A 51 -6.85 -11.50 -5.84
C ALA A 51 -8.06 -11.12 -4.96
N LYS A 52 -7.82 -10.82 -3.67
CA LYS A 52 -8.86 -10.38 -2.72
C LYS A 52 -9.19 -8.91 -2.93
N VAL A 53 -8.19 -8.02 -2.93
CA VAL A 53 -8.44 -6.57 -2.95
C VAL A 53 -8.93 -6.05 -4.31
N LEU A 54 -8.61 -6.75 -5.41
CA LEU A 54 -9.13 -6.41 -6.75
C LEU A 54 -10.64 -6.66 -6.87
N ALA A 55 -11.21 -7.56 -6.06
CA ALA A 55 -12.65 -7.79 -6.00
C ALA A 55 -13.38 -6.65 -5.28
N ASP A 56 -12.78 -6.12 -4.20
CA ASP A 56 -13.39 -5.10 -3.35
C ASP A 56 -13.24 -3.67 -3.89
N GLN A 57 -12.29 -3.42 -4.80
CA GLN A 57 -12.01 -2.13 -5.46
C GLN A 57 -11.78 -0.91 -4.54
N ASN A 58 -11.58 -1.14 -3.24
CA ASN A 58 -11.39 -0.09 -2.24
C ASN A 58 -9.91 0.13 -1.85
N THR A 59 -8.98 -0.48 -2.58
CA THR A 59 -7.54 -0.34 -2.37
C THR A 59 -6.85 0.16 -3.64
N PHE A 60 -5.95 1.13 -3.47
CA PHE A 60 -5.25 1.83 -4.52
C PHE A 60 -3.74 1.70 -4.34
N ALA A 61 -3.02 1.66 -5.47
CA ALA A 61 -1.58 1.84 -5.48
C ALA A 61 -1.25 3.31 -5.23
N ILE A 62 -0.24 3.56 -4.39
CA ILE A 62 0.38 4.88 -4.23
C ILE A 62 1.56 4.96 -5.20
N LEU A 63 1.54 5.96 -6.07
CA LEU A 63 2.63 6.23 -7.02
C LEU A 63 3.35 7.53 -6.66
N ILE A 64 4.66 7.58 -6.87
CA ILE A 64 5.48 8.79 -6.77
C ILE A 64 6.04 9.15 -8.15
N GLY A 65 6.06 10.45 -8.46
CA GLY A 65 6.55 10.95 -9.74
C GLY A 65 5.65 10.51 -10.89
N GLN A 66 6.23 9.88 -11.92
CA GLN A 66 5.45 9.43 -13.09
C GLN A 66 4.78 8.07 -12.89
N SER A 67 5.42 7.13 -12.19
CA SER A 67 4.90 5.76 -12.11
C SER A 67 5.56 4.89 -11.03
N GLU A 68 6.36 5.46 -10.12
CA GLU A 68 7.10 4.64 -9.16
C GLU A 68 6.16 4.13 -8.06
N PHE A 69 6.05 2.81 -7.91
CA PHE A 69 5.18 2.19 -6.92
C PHE A 69 5.77 2.36 -5.52
N ALA A 70 5.02 3.04 -4.64
CA ALA A 70 5.49 3.38 -3.30
C ALA A 70 4.78 2.62 -2.17
N GLY A 71 3.64 1.98 -2.46
CA GLY A 71 2.86 1.26 -1.47
C GLY A 71 1.38 1.21 -1.85
N CYS A 72 0.53 0.95 -0.86
CA CYS A 72 -0.93 0.89 -1.05
C CYS A 72 -1.66 1.70 0.02
N ILE A 73 -2.84 2.22 -0.33
CA ILE A 73 -3.80 2.83 0.58
C ILE A 73 -5.19 2.29 0.27
N GLY A 74 -5.99 2.01 1.30
CA GLY A 74 -7.36 1.58 1.13
C GLY A 74 -8.22 2.01 2.30
N ALA A 75 -9.54 2.02 2.08
CA ALA A 75 -10.52 2.36 3.08
C ALA A 75 -11.59 1.28 3.17
N ARG A 76 -12.07 0.99 4.38
CA ARG A 76 -13.19 0.09 4.61
C ARG A 76 -14.12 0.67 5.66
N VAL A 77 -15.41 0.42 5.50
CA VAL A 77 -16.39 0.74 6.53
C VAL A 77 -16.39 -0.41 7.54
N THR A 78 -16.23 -0.06 8.81
CA THR A 78 -16.32 -0.98 9.93
C THR A 78 -17.72 -0.89 10.52
N VAL A 79 -18.47 -1.99 10.44
CA VAL A 79 -19.80 -2.12 11.05
C VAL A 79 -19.67 -2.78 12.43
N PRO A 80 -20.50 -2.40 13.44
CA PRO A 80 -21.67 -1.51 13.37
C PRO A 80 -21.39 -0.02 13.59
N ASP A 81 -20.16 0.38 13.90
CA ASP A 81 -19.85 1.74 14.37
C ASP A 81 -19.85 2.82 13.26
N GLU A 82 -20.13 2.45 12.01
CA GLU A 82 -20.12 3.31 10.82
C GLU A 82 -18.81 4.11 10.64
N LEU A 83 -17.71 3.58 11.17
CA LEU A 83 -16.39 4.20 11.05
C LEU A 83 -15.73 3.81 9.74
N ILE A 84 -15.01 4.74 9.12
CA ILE A 84 -14.12 4.44 8.00
C ILE A 84 -12.72 4.20 8.56
N GLU A 85 -12.25 2.97 8.45
CA GLU A 85 -10.86 2.62 8.72
C GLU A 85 -10.07 2.79 7.43
N VAL A 86 -9.04 3.64 7.48
CA VAL A 86 -8.05 3.78 6.41
C VAL A 86 -6.81 2.99 6.80
N GLY A 87 -6.43 2.04 5.94
CA GLY A 87 -5.19 1.30 6.04
C GLY A 87 -4.23 1.69 4.93
N TYR A 88 -2.95 1.86 5.25
CA TYR A 88 -1.91 2.07 4.26
C TYR A 88 -0.61 1.39 4.66
N TRP A 89 0.24 1.18 3.68
CA TRP A 89 1.64 0.88 3.90
C TRP A 89 2.48 1.58 2.85
N VAL A 90 3.70 1.97 3.22
CA VAL A 90 4.66 2.63 2.34
C VAL A 90 5.98 1.88 2.44
N GLY A 91 6.55 1.53 1.29
CA GLY A 91 7.82 0.83 1.20
C GLY A 91 8.95 1.65 1.84
N VAL A 92 9.93 0.94 2.43
CA VAL A 92 11.07 1.54 3.16
C VAL A 92 11.72 2.73 2.41
N PRO A 93 11.99 2.66 1.09
CA PRO A 93 12.63 3.77 0.36
C PRO A 93 11.83 5.08 0.38
N PHE A 94 10.53 5.03 0.60
CA PHE A 94 9.60 6.15 0.47
C PHE A 94 9.09 6.69 1.82
N ARG A 95 9.47 6.05 2.93
CA ARG A 95 9.09 6.49 4.29
C ARG A 95 9.75 7.83 4.66
N LYS A 96 9.17 8.53 5.64
CA LYS A 96 9.65 9.82 6.16
C LYS A 96 9.65 10.97 5.14
N GLN A 97 8.97 10.79 4.00
CA GLN A 97 8.85 11.82 2.95
C GLN A 97 7.42 12.40 2.82
N GLY A 98 6.48 11.98 3.68
CA GLY A 98 5.09 12.46 3.67
C GLY A 98 4.16 11.75 2.69
N VAL A 99 4.61 10.64 2.08
CA VAL A 99 3.87 9.89 1.03
C VAL A 99 2.47 9.48 1.48
N ALA A 100 2.34 8.87 2.66
CA ALA A 100 1.04 8.45 3.19
C ALA A 100 0.10 9.63 3.48
N THR A 101 0.66 10.71 4.04
CA THR A 101 -0.08 11.95 4.34
C THR A 101 -0.66 12.56 3.06
N GLN A 102 0.17 12.69 2.02
CA GLN A 102 -0.27 13.19 0.72
C GLN A 102 -1.26 12.25 0.02
N ALA A 103 -1.04 10.93 0.09
CA ALA A 103 -1.96 9.95 -0.46
C ALA A 103 -3.35 10.02 0.20
N LEU A 104 -3.41 10.31 1.50
CA LEU A 104 -4.66 10.53 2.23
C LEU A 104 -5.29 11.90 1.95
N GLY A 105 -4.51 12.86 1.46
CA GLY A 105 -4.96 14.24 1.20
C GLY A 105 -4.91 15.16 2.42
N LEU A 106 -4.00 14.92 3.36
CA LEU A 106 -3.77 15.73 4.55
C LEU A 106 -2.60 16.71 4.41
#